data_AF-A0AAF0LMG3-F1
#
_entry.id   AF-A0AAF0LMG3-F1
#
_cell.length_a   1.000
_cell.length_b   1.000
_cell.length_c   1.000
_cell.angle_alpha   90.00
_cell.angle_beta   90.00
_cell.angle_gamma   90.00
#
_symmetry.space_group_name_H-M   'P 1'
#
loop_
_entity.id
_entity.type
_entity.pdbx_description
1 polymer ?
#
loop_
_entity_poly.entity_id
_entity_poly.type
_entity_poly.pdbx_seq_one_letter_code
_entity_poly.pdbx_strand_id
1 'polypeptide(L)'
;MTFEQLRADLDGRGFGLELVILPGDPPAGPPPEGALRVVQVGQAFEVQCIDYGQPRVVVKAPDEDAIGRALLGFLDRPIPPVLTMAPSEVSAIEDRLAPYYPQLREQITASGGASLIQLPPGILVDRIGAFDGWLLTQLNASFESRSLPPTALREPSGVHQFVTEATVLVRASIVPAWFGQPGGAIRYTIADESVTIRDLLVEGSLRRISVPVKAQTP
;
A
#
# COMPACT_ATOMS: atom_id res chain seq x y z
N MET A 1 -13.27 11.27 -22.82
CA MET A 1 -13.74 11.24 -21.43
C MET A 1 -13.14 12.44 -20.75
N THR A 2 -13.97 13.32 -20.22
CA THR A 2 -13.52 14.46 -19.41
C THR A 2 -13.27 14.03 -17.97
N PHE A 3 -12.58 14.83 -17.16
CA PHE A 3 -12.38 14.57 -15.73
C PHE A 3 -13.71 14.59 -14.96
N GLU A 4 -14.69 15.39 -15.38
CA GLU A 4 -16.04 15.35 -14.80
C GLU A 4 -16.73 13.99 -15.05
N GLN A 5 -16.64 13.48 -16.29
CA GLN A 5 -17.15 12.15 -16.62
C GLN A 5 -16.41 11.04 -15.88
N LEU A 6 -15.08 11.16 -15.78
CA LEU A 6 -14.23 10.21 -15.05
C LEU A 6 -14.53 10.23 -13.56
N ARG A 7 -14.73 11.40 -12.95
CA ARG A 7 -15.14 11.56 -11.55
C ARG A 7 -16.43 10.80 -11.27
N ALA A 8 -17.45 10.99 -12.10
CA ALA A 8 -18.72 10.27 -11.96
C ALA A 8 -18.55 8.73 -12.06
N ASP A 9 -17.68 8.25 -12.96
CA ASP A 9 -17.38 6.81 -13.08
C ASP A 9 -16.63 6.29 -11.84
N LEU A 10 -15.60 7.00 -11.37
CA LEU A 10 -14.86 6.66 -10.16
C LEU A 10 -15.75 6.61 -8.92
N ASP A 11 -16.63 7.59 -8.74
CA ASP A 11 -17.56 7.64 -7.61
C ASP A 11 -18.54 6.45 -7.67
N GLY A 12 -19.04 6.12 -8.87
CA GLY A 12 -19.88 4.93 -9.10
C GLY A 12 -19.19 3.60 -8.76
N ARG A 13 -17.85 3.58 -8.76
CA ARG A 13 -17.00 2.45 -8.38
C ARG A 13 -16.51 2.50 -6.92
N GLY A 14 -16.89 3.54 -6.17
CA GLY A 14 -16.45 3.73 -4.78
C GLY A 14 -15.08 4.39 -4.62
N PHE A 15 -14.50 4.93 -5.70
CA PHE A 15 -13.24 5.68 -5.66
C PHE A 15 -13.51 7.19 -5.49
N GLY A 16 -13.89 7.58 -4.28
CA GLY A 16 -14.16 8.98 -3.94
C GLY A 16 -12.93 9.90 -4.02
N LEU A 17 -13.18 11.20 -3.77
CA LEU A 17 -12.20 12.29 -3.86
C LEU A 17 -10.93 12.11 -3.01
N GLU A 18 -10.99 11.27 -1.98
CA GLU A 18 -9.86 10.99 -1.09
C GLU A 18 -8.97 9.86 -1.63
N LEU A 19 -9.52 8.92 -2.41
CA LEU A 19 -8.79 7.75 -2.93
C LEU A 19 -8.16 8.01 -4.30
N VAL A 20 -8.88 8.72 -5.16
CA VAL A 20 -8.40 9.14 -6.48
C VAL A 20 -8.71 10.61 -6.63
N ILE A 21 -7.70 11.43 -6.92
CA ILE A 21 -7.82 12.89 -7.07
C ILE A 21 -7.58 13.26 -8.54
N LEU A 22 -8.50 13.99 -9.16
CA LEU A 22 -8.42 14.47 -10.54
C LEU A 22 -8.18 15.98 -10.60
N PRO A 23 -7.64 16.51 -11.71
CA PRO A 23 -7.60 17.94 -11.95
C PRO A 23 -9.00 18.56 -11.91
N GLY A 24 -9.16 19.61 -11.11
CA GLY A 24 -10.43 20.33 -10.94
C GLY A 24 -11.29 19.83 -9.77
N ASP A 25 -10.94 18.72 -9.13
CA ASP A 25 -11.64 18.24 -7.94
C ASP A 25 -11.56 19.26 -6.79
N PRO A 26 -12.63 19.41 -5.99
CA PRO A 26 -12.59 20.23 -4.79
C PRO A 26 -11.65 19.61 -3.72
N PRO A 27 -11.05 20.42 -2.84
CA PRO A 27 -10.25 19.90 -1.74
C PRO A 27 -11.06 18.97 -0.82
N ALA A 28 -10.62 17.74 -0.64
CA ALA A 28 -11.26 16.74 0.24
C ALA A 28 -10.48 16.50 1.57
N GLY A 29 -9.50 17.36 1.88
CA GLY A 29 -8.56 17.15 2.98
C GLY A 29 -7.33 16.33 2.57
N PRO A 30 -6.45 15.97 3.53
CA PRO A 30 -5.25 15.20 3.21
C PRO A 30 -5.64 13.77 2.83
N PRO A 31 -5.24 13.28 1.64
CA PRO A 31 -5.54 11.92 1.23
C PRO A 31 -4.84 10.90 2.12
N PRO A 32 -5.39 9.68 2.26
CA PRO A 32 -4.66 8.58 2.87
C PRO A 32 -3.41 8.25 2.06
N GLU A 33 -2.41 7.71 2.75
CA GLU A 33 -1.21 7.19 2.10
C GLU A 33 -1.61 6.11 1.09
N GLY A 34 -1.05 6.15 -0.12
CA GLY A 34 -1.33 5.24 -1.22
C GLY A 34 -2.45 5.69 -2.15
N ALA A 35 -3.00 6.90 -1.95
CA ALA A 35 -4.00 7.48 -2.84
C ALA A 35 -3.41 7.77 -4.22
N LEU A 36 -4.26 7.71 -5.24
CA LEU A 36 -3.93 8.05 -6.61
C LEU A 36 -4.26 9.52 -6.88
N ARG A 37 -3.47 10.15 -7.74
CA ARG A 37 -3.71 11.50 -8.23
C ARG A 37 -3.35 11.60 -9.70
N VAL A 38 -4.23 12.19 -10.48
CA VAL A 38 -3.92 12.62 -11.85
C VAL A 38 -3.35 14.04 -11.80
N VAL A 39 -2.18 14.22 -12.38
CA VAL A 39 -1.52 15.52 -12.51
C VAL A 39 -1.10 15.77 -13.95
N GLN A 40 -1.13 17.04 -14.36
CA GLN A 40 -0.56 17.47 -15.62
C GLN A 40 0.94 17.74 -15.44
N VAL A 41 1.76 17.13 -16.30
CA VAL A 41 3.22 17.29 -16.32
C VAL A 41 3.64 17.68 -17.73
N GLY A 42 3.98 18.96 -17.90
CA GLY A 42 4.23 19.52 -19.22
C GLY A 42 2.98 19.46 -20.10
N GLN A 43 3.08 18.78 -21.24
CA GLN A 43 1.94 18.58 -22.16
C GLN A 43 1.20 17.26 -21.94
N ALA A 44 1.65 16.41 -21.02
CA ALA A 44 1.08 15.10 -20.76
C ALA A 44 0.43 15.05 -19.36
N PHE A 45 -0.19 13.92 -19.05
CA PHE A 45 -0.76 13.59 -17.76
C PHE A 45 -0.11 12.35 -17.17
N GLU A 46 -0.03 12.31 -15.85
CA GLU A 46 0.45 11.17 -15.08
C GLU A 46 -0.58 10.79 -14.02
N VAL A 47 -0.82 9.50 -13.85
CA VAL A 47 -1.38 8.96 -12.61
C VAL A 47 -0.21 8.70 -11.68
N GLN A 48 -0.24 9.31 -10.50
CA GLN A 48 0.74 9.14 -9.45
C GLN A 48 0.07 8.49 -8.24
N CYS A 49 0.65 7.44 -7.71
CA CYS A 49 0.35 7.00 -6.35
C CYS A 49 1.22 7.81 -5.38
N ILE A 50 0.70 8.22 -4.22
CA ILE A 50 1.41 9.06 -3.26
C ILE A 50 1.58 8.33 -1.93
N ASP A 51 2.81 8.24 -1.44
CA ASP A 51 3.15 7.62 -0.15
C ASP A 51 4.22 8.50 0.54
N TYR A 52 3.91 9.00 1.74
CA TYR A 52 4.74 9.93 2.53
C TYR A 52 5.20 11.15 1.72
N GLY A 53 4.29 11.69 0.91
CA GLY A 53 4.55 12.85 0.05
C GLY A 53 5.48 12.59 -1.14
N GLN A 54 5.92 11.35 -1.33
CA GLN A 54 6.68 10.95 -2.52
C GLN A 54 5.70 10.40 -3.57
N PRO A 55 5.81 10.80 -4.84
CA PRO A 55 5.02 10.22 -5.91
C PRO A 55 5.73 9.01 -6.55
N ARG A 56 4.96 7.97 -6.91
CA ARG A 56 5.34 6.98 -7.92
C ARG A 56 4.40 7.08 -9.10
N VAL A 57 4.96 7.23 -10.31
CA VAL A 57 4.15 7.29 -11.52
C VAL A 57 3.71 5.88 -11.90
N VAL A 58 2.41 5.65 -11.94
CA VAL A 58 1.84 4.35 -12.30
C VAL A 58 1.46 4.27 -13.77
N VAL A 59 0.99 5.38 -14.36
CA VAL A 59 0.68 5.46 -15.80
C VAL A 59 0.93 6.88 -16.31
N LYS A 60 1.31 7.01 -17.59
CA LYS A 60 1.41 8.28 -18.31
C LYS A 60 0.54 8.23 -19.56
N ALA A 61 -0.05 9.37 -19.93
CA ALA A 61 -0.83 9.49 -21.16
C ALA A 61 -0.78 10.93 -21.70
N PRO A 62 -0.96 11.13 -23.02
CA PRO A 62 -0.77 12.44 -23.66
C PRO A 62 -1.90 13.44 -23.38
N ASP A 63 -3.09 12.96 -23.03
CA ASP A 63 -4.29 13.80 -22.89
C ASP A 63 -5.25 13.27 -21.82
N GLU A 64 -6.26 14.07 -21.52
CA GLU A 64 -7.29 13.83 -20.49
C GLU A 64 -8.10 12.54 -20.74
N ASP A 65 -8.42 12.27 -22.00
CA ASP A 65 -9.22 11.12 -22.38
C ASP A 65 -8.40 9.82 -22.27
N ALA A 66 -7.15 9.86 -22.74
CA ALA A 66 -6.21 8.75 -22.63
C ALA A 66 -5.82 8.46 -21.18
N ILE A 67 -5.58 9.47 -20.33
CA ILE A 67 -5.25 9.25 -18.92
C ILE A 67 -6.44 8.69 -18.15
N GLY A 68 -7.66 9.15 -18.44
CA GLY A 68 -8.87 8.62 -17.81
C GLY A 68 -9.07 7.13 -18.11
N ARG A 69 -8.98 6.73 -19.38
CA ARG A 69 -9.02 5.31 -19.76
C ARG A 69 -7.89 4.50 -19.13
N ALA A 70 -6.69 5.06 -19.08
CA ALA A 70 -5.53 4.37 -18.54
C ALA A 70 -5.64 4.16 -17.02
N LEU A 71 -6.17 5.14 -16.29
CA LEU A 71 -6.48 5.03 -14.86
C LEU A 71 -7.53 3.95 -14.60
N LEU A 72 -8.65 3.97 -15.34
CA LEU A 72 -9.68 2.94 -15.21
C LEU A 72 -9.11 1.55 -15.54
N GLY A 73 -8.33 1.45 -16.62
CA GLY A 73 -7.62 0.23 -16.98
C GLY A 73 -6.67 -0.27 -15.90
N PHE A 74 -5.99 0.63 -15.17
CA PHE A 74 -5.16 0.29 -14.02
C PHE A 74 -5.99 -0.22 -12.83
N LEU A 75 -7.11 0.43 -12.53
CA LEU A 75 -8.00 0.09 -11.41
C LEU A 75 -8.78 -1.22 -11.64
N ASP A 76 -9.11 -1.51 -12.89
CA ASP A 76 -9.92 -2.68 -13.29
C ASP A 76 -9.08 -3.95 -13.49
N ARG A 77 -7.76 -3.88 -13.26
CA ARG A 77 -6.91 -5.07 -13.38
C ARG A 77 -7.38 -6.13 -12.39
N PRO A 78 -7.62 -7.37 -12.86
CA PRO A 78 -8.13 -8.42 -12.00
C PRO A 78 -7.07 -8.79 -10.96
N ILE A 79 -7.46 -8.75 -9.69
CA ILE A 79 -6.63 -9.22 -8.57
C ILE A 79 -7.14 -10.57 -8.07
N PRO A 80 -6.25 -11.46 -7.58
CA PRO A 80 -6.66 -12.75 -7.03
C PRO A 80 -7.67 -12.60 -5.88
N PRO A 81 -8.59 -13.57 -5.71
CA PRO A 81 -9.52 -13.55 -4.60
C PRO A 81 -8.78 -13.64 -3.27
N VAL A 82 -9.35 -12.99 -2.26
CA VAL A 82 -8.84 -12.97 -0.88
C VAL A 82 -8.69 -14.41 -0.36
N LEU A 83 -7.52 -14.72 0.18
CA LEU A 83 -7.27 -15.97 0.87
C LEU A 83 -7.73 -15.86 2.32
N THR A 84 -8.67 -16.70 2.74
CA THR A 84 -9.00 -16.83 4.15
C THR A 84 -7.95 -17.71 4.84
N MET A 85 -7.28 -17.17 5.85
CA MET A 85 -6.30 -17.90 6.67
C MET A 85 -6.86 -18.11 8.08
N ALA A 86 -6.65 -19.29 8.65
CA ALA A 86 -7.04 -19.55 10.02
C ALA A 86 -6.14 -18.74 11.00
N PRO A 87 -6.67 -18.25 12.13
CA PRO A 87 -5.87 -17.53 13.12
C PRO A 87 -4.65 -18.33 13.62
N SER A 88 -4.76 -19.65 13.71
CA SER A 88 -3.65 -20.53 14.09
C SER A 88 -2.54 -20.59 13.04
N GLU A 89 -2.87 -20.49 11.76
CA GLU A 89 -1.87 -20.48 10.68
C GLU A 89 -1.09 -19.17 10.70
N VAL A 90 -1.78 -18.05 10.91
CA VAL A 90 -1.17 -16.73 11.07
C VAL A 90 -0.24 -16.71 12.28
N SER A 91 -0.71 -17.17 13.44
CA SER A 91 0.11 -17.27 14.66
C SER A 91 1.35 -18.13 14.44
N ALA A 92 1.22 -19.28 13.77
CA ALA A 92 2.36 -20.15 13.50
C ALA A 92 3.41 -19.49 12.59
N ILE A 93 2.99 -18.65 11.64
CA ILE A 93 3.90 -17.88 10.80
C ILE A 93 4.57 -16.77 11.61
N GLU A 94 3.81 -16.02 12.42
CA GLU A 94 4.37 -14.97 13.29
C GLU A 94 5.40 -15.54 14.27
N ASP A 95 5.10 -16.66 14.94
CA ASP A 95 6.01 -17.36 15.85
C ASP A 95 7.29 -17.82 15.14
N ARG A 96 7.16 -18.33 13.91
CA ARG A 96 8.30 -18.72 13.08
C ARG A 96 9.17 -17.53 12.67
N LEU A 97 8.57 -16.36 12.42
CA LEU A 97 9.29 -15.15 12.00
C LEU A 97 9.88 -14.36 13.18
N ALA A 98 9.33 -14.50 14.38
CA ALA A 98 9.74 -13.73 15.57
C ALA A 98 11.26 -13.71 15.83
N PRO A 99 12.01 -14.83 15.73
CA PRO A 99 13.46 -14.84 15.95
C PRO A 99 14.27 -14.11 14.88
N TYR A 100 13.71 -13.90 13.68
CA TYR A 100 14.40 -13.25 12.55
C TYR A 100 14.33 -11.73 12.61
N TYR A 101 13.32 -11.15 13.26
CA TYR A 101 13.19 -9.69 13.32
C TYR A 101 14.36 -9.00 14.01
N PRO A 102 14.90 -9.47 15.15
CA PRO A 102 16.11 -8.87 15.73
C PRO A 102 17.30 -8.87 14.77
N GLN A 103 17.54 -9.99 14.07
CA GLN A 103 18.63 -10.11 13.08
C GLN A 103 18.43 -9.14 11.91
N LEU A 104 17.20 -9.02 11.41
CA LEU A 104 16.89 -8.07 10.35
C LEU A 104 17.09 -6.61 10.81
N ARG A 105 16.74 -6.28 12.07
CA ARG A 105 17.02 -4.94 12.62
C ARG A 105 18.51 -4.66 12.69
N GLU A 106 19.30 -5.60 13.19
CA GLU A 106 20.76 -5.48 13.23
C GLU A 106 21.33 -5.27 11.81
N GLN A 107 20.86 -6.04 10.83
CA GLN A 107 21.24 -5.88 9.43
C GLN A 107 20.88 -4.49 8.89
N ILE A 108 19.66 -4.00 9.15
CA ILE A 108 19.22 -2.66 8.73
C ILE A 108 20.13 -1.59 9.34
N THR A 109 20.41 -1.67 10.63
CA THR A 109 21.30 -0.73 11.32
C THR A 109 22.72 -0.79 10.76
N ALA A 110 23.28 -1.99 10.57
CA ALA A 110 24.61 -2.19 9.99
C ALA A 110 24.70 -1.67 8.55
N SER A 111 23.59 -1.68 7.80
CA SER A 111 23.50 -1.17 6.42
C SER A 111 23.26 0.35 6.34
N GLY A 112 23.32 1.08 7.45
CA GLY A 112 23.12 2.54 7.46
C GLY A 112 21.65 2.97 7.49
N GLY A 113 20.74 2.12 7.97
CA GLY A 113 19.34 2.46 8.22
C GLY A 113 18.34 1.88 7.21
N ALA A 114 18.81 1.26 6.14
CA ALA A 114 17.99 0.50 5.21
C ALA A 114 18.79 -0.65 4.59
N SER A 115 18.13 -1.78 4.32
CA SER A 115 18.76 -2.94 3.67
C SER A 115 17.89 -3.45 2.52
N LEU A 116 18.50 -3.76 1.39
CA LEU A 116 17.81 -4.39 0.26
C LEU A 116 17.74 -5.91 0.52
N ILE A 117 16.52 -6.45 0.62
CA ILE A 117 16.28 -7.86 0.94
C ILE A 117 15.23 -8.47 0.02
N GLN A 118 15.19 -9.79 -0.01
CA GLN A 118 14.15 -10.56 -0.66
C GLN A 118 13.22 -11.12 0.41
N LEU A 119 11.92 -10.77 0.34
CA LEU A 119 10.90 -11.46 1.11
C LEU A 119 10.58 -12.76 0.38
N PRO A 120 10.85 -13.95 0.96
CA PRO A 120 10.45 -15.21 0.34
C PRO A 120 8.92 -15.35 0.34
N PRO A 121 8.36 -16.37 -0.35
CA PRO A 121 6.95 -16.73 -0.18
C PRO A 121 6.61 -17.07 1.28
N GLY A 122 5.36 -16.81 1.68
CA GLY A 122 4.81 -17.11 3.00
C GLY A 122 5.16 -16.08 4.09
N ILE A 123 5.57 -14.87 3.72
CA ILE A 123 5.77 -13.74 4.63
C ILE A 123 4.47 -12.93 4.72
N LEU A 124 4.02 -12.69 5.95
CA LEU A 124 2.84 -11.88 6.22
C LEU A 124 3.22 -10.41 6.39
N VAL A 125 2.50 -9.55 5.68
CA VAL A 125 2.67 -8.10 5.71
C VAL A 125 1.32 -7.42 5.68
N ASP A 126 1.27 -6.17 6.10
CA ASP A 126 0.08 -5.34 5.98
C ASP A 126 0.41 -3.89 5.66
N ARG A 127 -0.63 -3.08 5.50
CA ARG A 127 -0.54 -1.64 5.32
C ARG A 127 -1.79 -0.98 5.90
N ILE A 128 -1.63 0.22 6.46
CA ILE A 128 -2.72 1.13 6.77
C ILE A 128 -2.70 2.27 5.75
N GLY A 129 -3.81 2.50 5.06
CA GLY A 129 -3.92 3.53 4.03
C GLY A 129 -4.88 3.14 2.91
N ALA A 130 -4.74 3.81 1.77
CA ALA A 130 -5.29 3.37 0.51
C ALA A 130 -4.53 2.14 -0.03
N PHE A 131 -5.21 1.43 -0.92
CA PHE A 131 -4.83 0.10 -1.40
C PHE A 131 -3.57 0.08 -2.28
N ASP A 132 -3.36 1.14 -3.09
CA ASP A 132 -2.42 1.14 -4.21
C ASP A 132 -0.99 1.59 -3.86
N GLY A 133 -0.69 1.82 -2.58
CA GLY A 133 0.65 2.26 -2.14
C GLY A 133 1.78 1.26 -2.45
N TRP A 134 2.98 1.57 -1.98
CA TRP A 134 4.18 0.72 -2.18
C TRP A 134 4.97 0.47 -0.89
N LEU A 135 4.43 0.94 0.23
CA LEU A 135 4.99 0.68 1.56
C LEU A 135 4.12 -0.35 2.27
N LEU A 136 4.76 -1.43 2.67
CA LEU A 136 4.21 -2.48 3.51
C LEU A 136 4.92 -2.43 4.87
N THR A 137 4.32 -3.06 5.87
CA THR A 137 4.91 -3.26 7.20
C THR A 137 4.78 -4.71 7.60
N GLN A 138 5.59 -5.11 8.58
CA GLN A 138 5.35 -6.36 9.30
C GLN A 138 3.87 -6.43 9.75
N LEU A 139 3.23 -7.58 9.50
CA LEU A 139 1.84 -7.83 9.91
C LEU A 139 1.65 -7.48 11.40
N ASN A 140 0.53 -6.84 11.72
CA ASN A 140 0.10 -6.51 13.09
C ASN A 140 1.06 -5.60 13.87
N ALA A 141 2.01 -4.92 13.21
CA ALA A 141 2.74 -3.83 13.84
C ALA A 141 1.76 -2.79 14.41
N SER A 142 1.98 -2.30 15.63
CA SER A 142 1.07 -1.34 16.27
C SER A 142 1.01 -0.03 15.49
N PHE A 143 -0.09 0.73 15.60
CA PHE A 143 -0.23 2.02 14.94
C PHE A 143 0.90 2.99 15.31
N GLU A 144 1.25 3.04 16.60
CA GLU A 144 2.33 3.87 17.16
C GLU A 144 3.68 3.49 16.57
N SER A 145 3.93 2.20 16.37
CA SER A 145 5.19 1.72 15.78
C SER A 145 5.34 2.05 14.30
N ARG A 146 4.23 2.35 13.61
CA ARG A 146 4.20 2.75 12.19
C ARG A 146 4.40 4.25 11.97
N SER A 147 4.37 5.05 13.05
CA SER A 147 4.45 6.52 12.99
C SER A 147 3.61 7.12 11.87
N LEU A 148 2.34 6.73 11.83
CA LEU A 148 1.36 7.24 10.86
C LEU A 148 0.67 8.49 11.40
N PRO A 149 0.22 9.40 10.52
CA PRO A 149 -0.56 10.55 10.94
C PRO A 149 -1.93 10.10 11.47
N PRO A 150 -2.58 10.87 12.36
CA PRO A 150 -3.94 10.56 12.84
C PRO A 150 -4.97 10.40 11.70
N THR A 151 -4.69 11.01 10.55
CA THR A 151 -5.54 10.91 9.35
C THR A 151 -5.63 9.49 8.80
N ALA A 152 -4.65 8.62 9.08
CA ALA A 152 -4.64 7.21 8.67
C ALA A 152 -5.69 6.35 9.39
N LEU A 153 -6.32 6.85 10.46
CA LEU A 153 -7.41 6.19 11.18
C LEU A 153 -8.80 6.58 10.66
N ARG A 154 -8.88 7.50 9.70
CA ARG A 154 -10.15 7.96 9.13
C ARG A 154 -10.43 7.22 7.84
N GLU A 155 -11.71 6.91 7.59
CA GLU A 155 -12.16 6.51 6.27
C GLU A 155 -11.69 7.54 5.22
N PRO A 156 -11.31 7.10 4.00
CA PRO A 156 -11.38 5.74 3.46
C PRO A 156 -10.08 4.94 3.68
N SER A 157 -9.21 5.37 4.61
CA SER A 157 -8.03 4.60 5.00
C SER A 157 -8.45 3.28 5.65
N GLY A 158 -7.84 2.17 5.21
CA GLY A 158 -8.15 0.84 5.73
C GLY A 158 -6.89 0.03 6.06
N VAL A 159 -7.09 -1.08 6.78
CA VAL A 159 -6.05 -2.09 6.99
C VAL A 159 -6.13 -3.12 5.87
N HIS A 160 -5.04 -3.28 5.13
CA HIS A 160 -4.92 -4.27 4.05
C HIS A 160 -3.85 -5.28 4.43
N GLN A 161 -4.21 -6.56 4.49
CA GLN A 161 -3.31 -7.65 4.87
C GLN A 161 -2.97 -8.50 3.65
N PHE A 162 -1.72 -8.96 3.59
CA PHE A 162 -1.20 -9.74 2.47
C PHE A 162 -0.26 -10.85 2.93
N VAL A 163 -0.13 -11.85 2.06
CA VAL A 163 0.94 -12.85 2.10
C VAL A 163 1.74 -12.76 0.81
N THR A 164 3.06 -12.93 0.88
CA THR A 164 3.89 -13.11 -0.31
C THR A 164 3.67 -14.51 -0.88
N GLU A 165 3.34 -14.60 -2.16
CA GLU A 165 3.17 -15.86 -2.90
C GLU A 165 4.41 -16.16 -3.76
N ALA A 166 5.19 -15.13 -4.08
CA ALA A 166 6.50 -15.22 -4.73
C ALA A 166 7.54 -14.41 -3.96
N THR A 167 8.80 -14.46 -4.42
CA THR A 167 9.86 -13.63 -3.87
C THR A 167 9.63 -12.16 -4.24
N VAL A 168 9.59 -11.27 -3.25
CA VAL A 168 9.43 -9.82 -3.45
C VAL A 168 10.69 -9.08 -3.02
N LEU A 169 11.29 -8.31 -3.93
CA LEU A 169 12.44 -7.47 -3.62
C LEU A 169 11.98 -6.17 -2.93
N VAL A 170 12.48 -5.93 -1.71
CA VAL A 170 12.09 -4.76 -0.90
C VAL A 170 13.30 -4.11 -0.26
N ARG A 171 13.18 -2.81 0.02
CA ARG A 171 14.05 -2.11 0.95
C ARG A 171 13.42 -2.14 2.35
N ALA A 172 14.01 -2.93 3.24
CA ALA A 172 13.63 -2.96 4.65
C ALA A 172 14.26 -1.79 5.40
N SER A 173 13.48 -1.14 6.26
CA SER A 173 13.93 -0.02 7.12
C SER A 173 13.21 -0.06 8.46
N ILE A 174 13.80 0.56 9.48
CA ILE A 174 13.11 0.81 10.76
C ILE A 174 12.38 2.15 10.62
N VAL A 175 11.09 2.16 10.92
CA VAL A 175 10.28 3.38 10.89
C VAL A 175 10.81 4.36 11.96
N PRO A 176 11.17 5.61 11.59
CA PRO A 176 11.60 6.61 12.56
C PRO A 176 10.43 7.16 13.37
N ALA A 177 10.71 7.72 14.54
CA ALA A 177 9.73 8.47 15.31
C ALA A 177 9.22 9.67 14.50
N TRP A 178 7.89 9.80 14.39
CA TRP A 178 7.22 10.89 13.67
C TRP A 178 5.77 11.03 14.11
N PHE A 179 5.10 12.16 13.80
CA PHE A 179 3.71 12.46 14.20
C PHE A 179 3.41 12.28 15.70
N GLY A 180 4.41 12.51 16.57
CA GLY A 180 4.28 12.29 18.01
C GLY A 180 4.27 10.82 18.44
N GLN A 181 4.59 9.91 17.52
CA GLN A 181 4.64 8.47 17.72
C GLN A 181 6.10 7.96 17.77
N PRO A 182 6.40 6.90 18.55
CA PRO A 182 7.75 6.38 18.74
C PRO A 182 8.35 5.71 17.50
N GLY A 183 7.52 5.19 16.60
CA GLY A 183 8.00 4.41 15.45
C GLY A 183 8.55 3.05 15.88
N GLY A 184 9.41 2.49 15.04
CA GLY A 184 10.13 1.25 15.34
C GLY A 184 9.62 0.00 14.64
N ALA A 185 8.52 0.04 13.89
CA ALA A 185 8.13 -1.08 13.02
C ALA A 185 9.18 -1.31 11.92
N ILE A 186 9.22 -2.54 11.39
CA ILE A 186 9.93 -2.81 10.14
C ILE A 186 8.98 -2.48 8.99
N ARG A 187 9.45 -1.60 8.10
CA ARG A 187 8.77 -1.20 6.88
C ARG A 187 9.51 -1.77 5.68
N TYR A 188 8.75 -2.31 4.75
CA TYR A 188 9.20 -2.84 3.47
C TYR A 188 8.72 -1.92 2.35
N THR A 189 9.65 -1.21 1.73
CA THR A 189 9.39 -0.42 0.51
C THR A 189 9.62 -1.32 -0.69
N ILE A 190 8.65 -1.48 -1.59
CA ILE A 190 8.87 -2.20 -2.86
C ILE A 190 10.08 -1.58 -3.57
N ALA A 191 11.07 -2.40 -3.93
CA ALA A 191 12.36 -1.89 -4.42
C ALA A 191 12.27 -1.26 -5.81
N ASP A 192 11.44 -1.82 -6.69
CA ASP A 192 11.14 -1.23 -7.99
C ASP A 192 10.20 -0.02 -7.80
N GLU A 193 10.65 1.16 -8.24
CA GLU A 193 9.92 2.43 -8.10
C GLU A 193 8.78 2.59 -9.11
N SER A 194 8.66 1.68 -10.08
CA SER A 194 7.54 1.63 -11.03
C SER A 194 6.41 0.70 -10.57
N VAL A 195 6.60 -0.04 -9.47
CA VAL A 195 5.70 -1.08 -8.98
C VAL A 195 4.93 -0.62 -7.74
N THR A 196 3.65 -0.94 -7.70
CA THR A 196 2.71 -0.75 -6.58
C THR A 196 2.28 -2.09 -5.98
N ILE A 197 1.58 -2.06 -4.84
CA ILE A 197 0.94 -3.25 -4.27
C ILE A 197 -0.03 -3.90 -5.27
N ARG A 198 -0.77 -3.10 -6.06
CA ARG A 198 -1.67 -3.65 -7.09
C ARG A 198 -0.91 -4.44 -8.14
N ASP A 199 0.24 -3.96 -8.59
CA ASP A 199 1.07 -4.69 -9.56
C ASP A 199 1.48 -6.05 -9.00
N LEU A 200 1.95 -6.09 -7.75
CA LEU A 200 2.34 -7.34 -7.07
C LEU A 200 1.16 -8.32 -6.90
N LEU A 201 -0.06 -7.81 -6.71
CA LEU A 201 -1.27 -8.64 -6.67
C LEU A 201 -1.64 -9.19 -8.05
N VAL A 202 -1.57 -8.36 -9.08
CA VAL A 202 -1.91 -8.74 -10.46
C VAL A 202 -0.95 -9.79 -10.99
N GLU A 203 0.35 -9.67 -10.71
CA GLU A 203 1.35 -10.67 -11.11
C GLU A 203 1.34 -11.94 -10.23
N GLY A 204 0.65 -11.90 -9.09
CA GLY A 204 0.55 -13.02 -8.16
C GLY A 204 1.75 -13.17 -7.22
N SER A 205 2.57 -12.14 -7.04
CA SER A 205 3.65 -12.11 -6.03
C SER A 205 3.13 -11.79 -4.63
N LEU A 206 2.01 -11.08 -4.53
CA LEU A 206 1.24 -10.88 -3.32
C LEU A 206 -0.16 -11.47 -3.47
N ARG A 207 -0.75 -11.85 -2.35
CA ARG A 207 -2.17 -12.17 -2.25
C ARG A 207 -2.79 -11.51 -1.04
N ARG A 208 -3.99 -10.94 -1.22
CA ARG A 208 -4.78 -10.44 -0.10
C ARG A 208 -5.16 -11.58 0.82
N ILE A 209 -5.07 -11.36 2.12
CA ILE A 209 -5.55 -12.31 3.13
C ILE A 209 -6.66 -11.69 3.98
N SER A 210 -7.50 -12.54 4.54
CA SER A 210 -8.42 -12.19 5.61
C SER A 210 -8.25 -13.18 6.75
N VAL A 211 -8.13 -12.67 7.97
CA VAL A 211 -8.09 -13.49 9.17
C VAL A 211 -9.43 -13.36 9.89
N PRO A 212 -10.26 -14.42 9.96
CA PRO A 212 -11.51 -14.36 10.68
C PRO A 212 -11.26 -14.02 12.15
N VAL A 213 -11.93 -12.99 12.66
CA VAL A 213 -11.94 -12.73 14.10
C VAL A 213 -12.59 -13.95 14.76
N LYS A 214 -11.94 -14.55 15.77
CA LYS A 214 -12.58 -15.61 16.57
C LYS A 214 -13.96 -15.13 16.99
N ALA A 215 -15.01 -15.89 16.65
CA ALA A 215 -16.33 -15.62 17.18
C ALA A 215 -16.23 -15.57 18.71
N GLN A 216 -16.47 -14.40 19.29
CA GLN A 216 -16.62 -14.30 20.74
C GLN A 216 -17.84 -15.14 21.07
N THR A 217 -17.61 -16.29 21.69
CA THR A 217 -18.71 -17.09 22.23
C THR A 217 -19.22 -16.31 23.45
N PRO A 218 -20.54 -16.05 23.56
CA PRO A 218 -21.12 -15.28 24.65
C PRO A 218 -20.87 -15.92 26.02
#